data_AF-A0A2G8MYK8-F1
#
_entry.id   AF-A0A2G8MYK8-F1
#
_cell.length_a   1.000
_cell.length_b   1.000
_cell.length_c   1.000
_cell.angle_alpha   90.00
_cell.angle_beta   90.00
_cell.angle_gamma   90.00
#
_symmetry.space_group_name_H-M   'P 1'
#
loop_
_entity.id
_entity.type
_entity.pdbx_description
1 polymer ?
#
loop_
_entity_poly.entity_id
_entity_poly.type
_entity_poly.pdbx_seq_one_letter_code
_entity_poly.pdbx_strand_id
1 'polypeptide(L)'
;MKITGLVEIECITDIMCDVCGNSTRLAAGIYQYGTLQAHWGYGSEHDGQRFEVHLCEHCFFQTLAYVKQERRVQQLFSDEPKAESGDLGLVAQDDYFQDAGRR
;
A
#
# COMPACT_ATOMS: atom_id res chain seq x y z
N MET A 1 -19.07 24.85 -36.44
CA MET A 1 -17.94 24.08 -37.01
C MET A 1 -17.15 23.53 -35.84
N LYS A 2 -16.94 22.20 -35.77
CA LYS A 2 -16.10 21.55 -34.75
C LYS A 2 -14.81 21.10 -35.45
N ILE A 3 -13.67 21.53 -34.93
CA ILE A 3 -12.36 21.07 -35.37
C ILE A 3 -11.83 20.19 -34.25
N THR A 4 -11.50 18.94 -34.58
CA THR A 4 -10.93 17.96 -33.64
C THR A 4 -9.54 17.58 -34.11
N GLY A 5 -8.59 17.49 -33.19
CA GLY A 5 -7.23 17.01 -33.43
C GLY A 5 -6.82 16.04 -32.32
N LEU A 6 -5.95 15.09 -32.65
CA LEU A 6 -5.38 14.15 -31.68
C LEU A 6 -4.26 14.84 -30.90
N VAL A 7 -4.23 14.63 -29.58
CA VAL A 7 -3.19 15.12 -28.67
C VAL A 7 -2.63 13.90 -27.94
N GLU A 8 -1.30 13.76 -27.95
CA GLU A 8 -0.62 12.77 -27.11
C GLU A 8 -0.58 13.27 -25.67
N ILE A 9 -1.00 12.42 -24.73
CA ILE A 9 -0.95 12.70 -23.30
C ILE A 9 -0.17 11.59 -22.60
N GLU A 10 0.63 11.96 -21.60
CA GLU A 10 1.22 10.99 -20.68
C GLU A 10 0.15 10.57 -19.66
N CYS A 11 -0.12 9.28 -19.58
CA CYS A 11 -1.09 8.72 -18.65
C CYS A 11 -0.59 7.41 -18.05
N ILE A 12 -1.02 7.11 -16.82
CA ILE A 12 -0.73 5.83 -16.16
C ILE A 12 -1.51 4.74 -16.90
N THR A 13 -0.78 3.88 -17.61
CA THR A 13 -1.36 2.78 -18.39
C THR A 13 -1.64 1.53 -17.57
N ASP A 14 -0.83 1.31 -16.54
CA ASP A 14 -1.00 0.22 -15.59
C ASP A 14 -0.21 0.47 -14.29
N ILE A 15 -0.56 -0.21 -13.22
CA ILE A 15 0.19 -0.27 -11.97
C ILE A 15 0.51 -1.74 -11.71
N MET A 16 1.78 -2.08 -11.76
CA MET A 16 2.27 -3.44 -11.59
C MET A 16 2.62 -3.70 -10.13
N CYS A 17 2.34 -4.91 -9.63
CA CYS A 17 2.79 -5.31 -8.31
C CYS A 17 4.30 -5.58 -8.32
N ASP A 18 5.04 -4.92 -7.43
CA ASP A 18 6.50 -5.04 -7.35
C ASP A 18 7.00 -6.39 -6.82
N VAL A 19 6.09 -7.22 -6.28
CA VAL A 19 6.42 -8.57 -5.77
C VAL A 19 6.19 -9.65 -6.82
N CYS A 20 4.99 -9.74 -7.37
CA CYS A 20 4.63 -10.82 -8.31
C CYS A 20 4.68 -10.40 -9.78
N GLY A 21 4.81 -9.10 -10.09
CA GLY A 21 4.83 -8.58 -11.45
C GLY A 21 3.47 -8.60 -12.16
N ASN A 22 2.38 -8.90 -11.45
CA ASN A 22 1.02 -8.88 -12.03
C ASN A 22 0.42 -7.47 -12.00
N SER A 23 -0.43 -7.16 -12.99
CA SER A 23 -1.22 -5.93 -13.01
C SER A 23 -2.17 -5.87 -11.80
N THR A 24 -2.31 -4.68 -11.22
CA THR A 24 -3.27 -4.39 -10.13
C THR A 24 -4.63 -3.93 -10.68
N ARG A 25 -4.78 -3.93 -12.01
CA ARG A 25 -6.00 -3.53 -12.69
C ARG A 25 -7.04 -4.64 -12.64
N LEU A 26 -8.23 -4.31 -12.17
CA LEU A 26 -9.39 -5.18 -12.21
C LEU A 26 -10.10 -5.14 -13.56
N ALA A 27 -10.94 -6.14 -13.83
CA ALA A 27 -11.74 -6.26 -15.06
C ALA A 27 -12.62 -5.02 -15.34
N ALA A 28 -13.05 -4.31 -14.29
CA ALA A 28 -13.81 -3.07 -14.38
C ALA A 28 -12.97 -1.84 -14.80
N GLY A 29 -11.66 -2.01 -15.02
CA GLY A 29 -10.74 -0.94 -15.37
C GLY A 29 -10.23 -0.10 -14.20
N ILE A 30 -10.60 -0.46 -12.97
CA ILE A 30 -10.19 0.20 -11.72
C ILE A 30 -8.91 -0.46 -11.20
N TYR A 31 -7.99 0.32 -10.66
CA TYR A 31 -6.78 -0.17 -9.99
C TYR A 31 -7.05 -0.38 -8.50
N GLN A 32 -6.68 -1.54 -7.97
CA GLN A 32 -6.74 -1.83 -6.53
C GLN A 32 -5.39 -2.38 -6.05
N TYR A 33 -4.72 -1.60 -5.21
CA TYR A 33 -3.40 -1.92 -4.70
C TYR A 33 -3.16 -1.24 -3.35
N GLY A 34 -2.25 -1.80 -2.56
CA GLY A 34 -1.69 -1.16 -1.39
C GLY A 34 -0.36 -0.48 -1.73
N THR A 35 -0.02 0.57 -0.99
CA THR A 35 1.29 1.24 -1.10
C THR A 35 2.05 1.10 0.22
N LEU A 36 3.27 0.55 0.14
CA LEU A 36 4.25 0.63 1.22
C LEU A 36 5.20 1.79 0.91
N GLN A 37 5.16 2.82 1.75
CA GLN A 37 5.96 4.04 1.57
C GLN A 37 6.79 4.34 2.80
N ALA A 38 7.99 4.88 2.57
CA ALA A 38 8.85 5.40 3.62
C ALA A 38 9.51 6.70 3.16
N HIS A 39 9.65 7.64 4.08
CA HIS A 39 10.37 8.90 3.88
C HIS A 39 11.28 9.14 5.08
N TRP A 40 12.57 9.03 4.84
CA TRP A 40 13.60 9.12 5.87
C TRP A 40 14.21 10.52 5.90
N GLY A 41 14.28 11.09 7.10
CA GLY A 41 14.84 12.42 7.33
C GLY A 41 16.21 12.39 8.01
N TYR A 42 16.67 13.59 8.32
CA TYR A 42 17.99 13.85 8.89
C TYR A 42 18.27 12.99 10.13
N GLY A 43 19.41 12.29 10.12
CA GLY A 43 19.87 11.47 11.25
C GLY A 43 19.42 10.00 11.23
N SER A 44 18.73 9.55 10.18
CA SER A 44 18.49 8.12 9.94
C SER A 44 19.61 7.49 9.10
N GLU A 45 19.79 6.17 9.16
CA GLU A 45 20.77 5.46 8.33
C GLU A 45 20.49 5.63 6.82
N HIS A 46 19.23 5.84 6.47
CA HIS A 46 18.75 6.04 5.10
C HIS A 46 18.34 7.50 4.85
N ASP A 47 19.02 8.46 5.48
CA ASP A 47 18.72 9.89 5.36
C ASP A 47 18.56 10.36 3.90
N GLY A 48 17.47 11.09 3.64
CA GLY A 48 17.10 11.60 2.32
C GLY A 48 16.51 10.55 1.38
N GLN A 49 16.39 9.27 1.78
CA GLN A 49 15.82 8.24 0.94
C GLN A 49 14.30 8.19 1.07
N ARG A 50 13.64 8.02 -0.09
CA ARG A 50 12.21 7.78 -0.20
C ARG A 50 11.99 6.46 -0.92
N PHE A 51 11.11 5.63 -0.36
CA PHE A 51 10.70 4.36 -0.93
C PHE A 51 9.19 4.39 -1.19
N GLU A 52 8.79 3.81 -2.31
CA GLU A 52 7.40 3.58 -2.67
C GLU A 52 7.32 2.23 -3.38
N VAL A 53 6.44 1.36 -2.90
CA VAL A 53 6.24 0.01 -3.41
C VAL A 53 4.75 -0.24 -3.57
N HIS A 54 4.34 -0.73 -4.73
CA HIS A 54 2.96 -1.07 -5.07
C HIS A 54 2.73 -2.57 -4.96
N LEU A 55 1.71 -2.95 -4.20
CA LEU A 55 1.37 -4.34 -3.91
C LEU A 55 -0.05 -4.63 -4.37
N CYS A 56 -0.24 -5.70 -5.16
CA CYS A 56 -1.59 -6.24 -5.37
C CYS A 56 -2.17 -6.73 -4.03
N GLU A 57 -3.48 -6.88 -3.97
CA GLU A 57 -4.19 -7.28 -2.75
C GLU A 57 -3.57 -8.52 -2.08
N HIS A 58 -3.26 -9.56 -2.86
CA HIS A 58 -2.66 -10.78 -2.33
C HIS A 58 -1.28 -10.53 -1.69
N CYS A 59 -0.38 -9.86 -2.40
CA CYS A 59 0.95 -9.55 -1.89
C CYS A 59 0.89 -8.59 -0.70
N PHE A 60 -0.06 -7.66 -0.68
CA PHE A 60 -0.28 -6.76 0.45
C PHE A 60 -0.63 -7.54 1.73
N PHE A 61 -1.60 -8.46 1.67
CA PHE A 61 -1.95 -9.27 2.83
C PHE A 61 -0.83 -10.24 3.24
N GLN A 62 -0.03 -10.72 2.30
CA GLN A 62 1.17 -11.50 2.61
C GLN A 62 2.20 -10.66 3.38
N THR A 63 2.45 -9.42 2.96
CA THR A 63 3.32 -8.48 3.68
C THR A 63 2.76 -8.17 5.07
N LEU A 64 1.45 -7.93 5.20
CA LEU A 64 0.83 -7.74 6.52
C LEU A 64 0.99 -8.96 7.44
N ALA A 65 0.82 -10.17 6.90
CA ALA A 65 1.01 -11.41 7.65
C ALA A 65 2.47 -11.54 8.13
N TYR A 66 3.44 -11.20 7.27
CA TYR A 66 4.85 -11.15 7.64
C TYR A 66 5.10 -10.17 8.80
N VAL A 67 4.58 -8.94 8.73
CA VAL A 67 4.75 -7.95 9.82
C VAL A 67 4.09 -8.43 11.12
N LYS A 68 2.90 -9.05 11.04
CA LYS A 68 2.25 -9.66 12.21
C LYS A 68 3.13 -10.76 12.84
N GLN A 69 3.78 -11.58 12.00
CA GLN A 69 4.68 -12.62 12.47
C GLN A 69 5.95 -12.04 13.11
N GLU A 70 6.58 -11.04 12.50
CA GLU A 70 7.75 -10.38 13.07
C GLU A 70 7.44 -9.76 14.45
N ARG A 71 6.29 -9.10 14.61
CA ARG A 71 5.84 -8.59 15.92
C ARG A 71 5.73 -9.70 16.96
N ARG A 72 5.16 -10.85 16.58
CA ARG A 72 5.05 -12.01 17.49
C ARG A 72 6.43 -12.51 17.91
N VAL A 73 7.35 -12.64 16.95
CA VAL A 73 8.72 -13.12 17.21
C VAL A 73 9.46 -12.19 18.17
N GLN A 74 9.39 -10.88 17.96
CA GLN A 74 10.03 -9.89 18.84
C GLN A 74 9.43 -9.89 20.26
N GLN A 75 8.13 -10.20 20.39
CA GLN A 75 7.43 -10.28 21.67
C GLN A 75 7.55 -11.63 22.38
N LEU A 76 8.17 -12.66 21.78
CA LEU A 76 8.29 -14.00 22.38
C LEU A 76 9.01 -14.00 23.73
N PHE A 77 9.94 -13.06 23.92
CA PHE A 77 10.77 -12.94 25.12
C PHE A 77 10.43 -11.70 25.96
N SER A 78 9.36 -11.00 25.62
CA SER A 78 8.91 -9.82 26.38
C SER A 78 7.94 -10.25 27.48
N ASP A 79 8.15 -9.76 28.70
CA ASP A 79 7.21 -9.95 29.82
C ASP A 79 5.95 -9.07 29.70
N GLU A 80 5.85 -8.26 28.66
CA GLU A 80 4.69 -7.42 28.37
C GLU A 80 3.51 -8.25 27.83
N PRO A 81 2.26 -7.91 28.18
CA PRO A 81 1.10 -8.63 27.70
C PRO A 81 1.05 -8.60 26.16
N LYS A 82 0.84 -9.77 25.55
CA LYS A 82 0.68 -9.92 24.10
C LYS A 82 -0.42 -9.00 23.62
N ALA A 83 -0.08 -8.02 22.78
CA ALA A 83 -1.08 -7.22 22.09
C ALA A 83 -1.95 -8.16 21.24
N GLU A 84 -3.27 -8.08 21.44
CA GLU A 84 -4.27 -8.80 20.66
C GLU A 84 -3.95 -8.67 19.16
N SER A 85 -4.06 -9.78 18.42
CA SER A 85 -3.81 -9.84 16.96
C SER A 85 -4.93 -9.14 16.17
N GLY A 86 -5.30 -7.92 16.55
CA GLY A 86 -6.25 -7.09 15.81
C GLY A 86 -5.81 -6.85 14.37
N ASP A 87 -6.67 -6.20 13.60
CA ASP A 87 -6.42 -5.88 12.21
C ASP A 87 -5.34 -4.82 12.08
N LEU A 88 -4.08 -5.29 12.08
CA LEU A 88 -2.89 -4.48 11.96
C LEU A 88 -3.01 -3.53 10.76
N GLY A 89 -3.03 -2.23 11.06
CA GLY A 89 -3.07 -1.19 10.03
C GLY A 89 -4.44 -0.97 9.39
N LEU A 90 -5.51 -1.62 9.88
CA LEU A 90 -6.87 -1.31 9.43
C LEU A 90 -7.33 0.02 10.03
N VAL A 91 -7.63 0.99 9.15
CA VAL A 91 -8.06 2.34 9.55
C VAL A 91 -9.58 2.45 9.64
N ALA A 92 -10.31 1.76 8.74
CA ALA A 92 -11.76 1.75 8.70
C ALA A 92 -12.28 0.40 8.15
N GLN A 93 -13.44 -0.02 8.62
CA GLN A 93 -14.19 -1.18 8.12
C GLN A 93 -15.50 -0.67 7.50
N ASP A 94 -15.94 -1.30 6.41
CA ASP A 94 -17.17 -0.94 5.67
C ASP A 94 -17.18 0.49 5.08
N ASP A 95 -16.00 1.07 4.82
CA ASP A 95 -15.85 2.40 4.21
C ASP A 95 -15.91 2.35 2.68
N TYR A 96 -17.10 2.06 2.15
CA TYR A 96 -17.31 1.93 0.70
C TYR A 96 -17.19 3.26 -0.07
N PHE A 97 -17.39 4.39 0.61
CA PHE A 97 -17.49 5.71 -0.02
C PHE A 97 -16.24 6.58 0.18
N GLN A 98 -15.36 6.25 1.14
CA GLN A 98 -14.11 6.97 1.40
C GLN A 98 -14.31 8.48 1.69
N ASP A 99 -15.50 8.85 2.17
CA ASP A 99 -15.91 10.24 2.39
C ASP A 99 -15.20 10.87 3.61
N ALA A 100 -14.59 10.06 4.46
CA ALA A 100 -13.91 10.47 5.68
C ALA A 100 -12.47 10.93 5.43
N GLY A 101 -12.25 11.97 4.61
CA GLY A 101 -10.87 12.39 4.29
C GLY A 101 -10.63 13.75 3.66
N ARG A 102 -11.65 14.59 3.43
CA ARG A 102 -11.46 15.97 2.96
C ARG A 102 -11.66 16.98 4.10
N ARG A 103 -10.61 17.24 4.87
CA ARG A 103 -10.46 18.48 5.65
C ARG A 103 -9.05 19.02 5.46
#